data_AF-A0A934DJX2-F1
#
_entry.id   AF-A0A934DJX2-F1
#
_cell.length_a   1.000
_cell.length_b   1.000
_cell.length_c   1.000
_cell.angle_alpha   90.00
_cell.angle_beta   90.00
_cell.angle_gamma   90.00
#
_symmetry.space_group_name_H-M   'P 1'
#
loop_
_entity.id
_entity.type
_entity.pdbx_description
1 polymer ?
#
loop_
_entity_poly.entity_id
_entity_poly.type
_entity_poly.pdbx_seq_one_letter_code
_entity_poly.pdbx_strand_id
1 'polypeptide(L)' 'MSQPKEKPPAPEERLSPRQEAYLKASKEIVVKFIETGRLSATGFQETFGLIYRAVRDTVEERR' A
#
# COMPACT_ATOMS: atom_id res chain seq x y z
N MET A 1 23.45 -0.06 -27.75
CA MET A 1 22.23 0.74 -27.48
C MET A 1 22.22 1.05 -25.99
N SER A 2 22.45 2.31 -25.61
CA SER A 2 22.42 2.73 -24.21
C SER A 2 20.97 2.93 -23.81
N GLN A 3 20.47 2.16 -22.85
CA GLN A 3 19.13 2.40 -22.31
C GLN A 3 19.06 3.80 -21.70
N PRO A 4 17.95 4.55 -21.88
CA PRO A 4 17.76 5.82 -21.19
C PRO A 4 17.75 5.57 -19.68
N LYS A 5 18.62 6.26 -18.94
CA LYS A 5 18.59 6.23 -17.48
C LYS A 5 17.32 6.95 -17.03
N GLU A 6 16.37 6.21 -16.45
CA GLU A 6 15.19 6.81 -15.81
C GLU A 6 15.66 7.85 -14.78
N LYS A 7 15.18 9.08 -14.95
CA LYS A 7 15.50 10.19 -14.05
C LYS A 7 14.90 9.86 -12.68
N PRO A 8 15.63 10.02 -11.57
CA PRO A 8 15.07 9.77 -10.25
C PRO A 8 13.76 10.56 -10.08
N PRO A 9 12.72 9.95 -9.48
CA PRO A 9 11.44 10.63 -9.28
C PRO A 9 11.67 11.92 -8.50
N ALA A 10 10.92 12.97 -8.87
CA ALA A 10 11.03 14.27 -8.24
C ALA A 10 10.75 14.15 -6.72
N PRO A 11 11.31 15.03 -5.86
CA PRO A 11 11.09 14.96 -4.41
C PRO A 11 9.61 14.93 -3.99
N GLU A 12 8.74 15.50 -4.82
CA GLU A 12 7.28 15.60 -4.61
C GLU A 12 6.53 14.29 -4.93
N GLU A 13 7.16 13.34 -5.64
CA GLU A 13 6.58 12.02 -5.94
C GLU A 13 6.87 10.97 -4.86
N ARG A 14 7.73 11.28 -3.88
CA ARG A 14 8.08 10.33 -2.82
C ARG A 14 7.04 10.36 -1.72
N LEU A 15 6.52 9.18 -1.40
CA LEU A 15 5.63 9.00 -0.27
C LEU A 15 6.34 9.39 1.03
N SER A 16 5.59 9.97 1.97
CA SER A 16 6.11 10.16 3.32
C SER A 16 6.39 8.80 3.98
N PRO A 17 7.36 8.70 4.92
CA PRO A 17 7.61 7.46 5.65
C PRO A 17 6.36 6.87 6.33
N ARG A 18 5.42 7.74 6.72
CA ARG A 18 4.15 7.34 7.33
C ARG A 18 3.20 6.71 6.32
N GLN A 19 3.04 7.31 5.14
CA GLN A 19 2.25 6.75 4.04
C GLN A 19 2.83 5.40 3.58
N GLU A 20 4.15 5.28 3.49
CA GLU A 20 4.80 4.00 3.20
C GLU A 20 4.46 2.93 4.25
N ALA A 21 4.46 3.29 5.54
CA ALA A 21 4.12 2.36 6.61
C ALA A 21 2.67 1.85 6.48
N TYR A 22 1.71 2.74 6.18
CA TYR A 22 0.33 2.35 5.94
C TYR A 22 0.19 1.40 4.75
N LEU A 23 0.88 1.67 3.64
CA LEU A 23 0.87 0.81 2.46
C LEU A 23 1.50 -0.57 2.74
N LYS A 24 2.64 -0.61 3.45
CA LYS A 24 3.33 -1.87 3.80
C LYS A 24 2.45 -2.75 4.70
N ALA A 25 1.88 -2.18 5.76
CA ALA A 25 0.97 -2.90 6.65
C ALA A 25 -0.28 -3.42 5.92
N SER A 26 -0.91 -2.56 5.12
CA SER A 26 -2.11 -2.94 4.34
C SER A 26 -1.82 -4.06 3.35
N LYS A 27 -0.64 -4.02 2.71
CA LYS A 27 -0.19 -5.05 1.77
C LYS A 27 -0.01 -6.39 2.49
N GLU A 28 0.64 -6.40 3.65
CA GLU A 28 0.85 -7.64 4.41
C GLU A 28 -0.47 -8.28 4.86
N ILE A 29 -1.44 -7.49 5.32
CA ILE A 29 -2.77 -7.99 5.72
C ILE A 29 -3.50 -8.61 4.52
N VAL A 30 -3.59 -7.91 3.38
CA VAL A 30 -4.33 -8.42 2.22
C VAL A 30 -3.67 -9.65 1.62
N VAL A 31 -2.33 -9.69 1.57
CA VAL A 31 -1.58 -10.87 1.10
C VAL A 31 -1.84 -12.05 2.03
N LYS A 32 -1.88 -11.85 3.35
CA LYS A 32 -2.21 -12.91 4.31
C LYS A 32 -3.61 -13.47 4.09
N PHE A 33 -4.60 -12.63 3.77
CA PHE A 33 -5.95 -13.10 3.44
C PHE A 33 -5.97 -13.93 2.16
N ILE A 34 -5.15 -13.58 1.16
CA ILE A 34 -5.02 -14.37 -0.07
C ILE A 34 -4.34 -15.71 0.20
N GLU A 35 -3.21 -15.70 0.92
CA GLU A 35 -2.45 -16.91 1.29
C GLU A 35 -3.28 -17.90 2.12
N THR A 36 -4.18 -17.39 2.96
CA THR A 36 -5.07 -18.21 3.80
C THR A 36 -6.38 -18.59 3.11
N GLY A 37 -6.58 -18.20 1.84
CA GLY A 37 -7.79 -18.50 1.08
C GLY A 37 -9.04 -17.74 1.55
N ARG A 38 -8.87 -16.68 2.35
CA ARG A 38 -9.96 -15.80 2.82
C ARG A 38 -10.32 -14.71 1.82
N LEU A 39 -9.47 -14.47 0.82
CA LEU A 39 -9.67 -13.51 -0.26
C LEU A 39 -9.07 -14.06 -1.55
N SER A 40 -9.71 -13.82 -2.70
CA SER A 40 -9.11 -14.12 -4.01
C SER A 40 -8.34 -12.92 -4.56
N ALA A 41 -7.43 -13.16 -5.51
CA ALA A 41 -6.70 -12.07 -6.18
C ALA A 41 -7.64 -11.06 -6.88
N THR A 42 -8.81 -11.50 -7.37
CA THR A 42 -9.82 -10.62 -8.00
C THR A 42 -10.37 -9.58 -7.03
N GLY A 43 -10.51 -9.92 -5.75
CA GLY A 43 -11.00 -9.01 -4.70
C GLY A 43 -9.94 -8.09 -4.10
N PHE A 44 -8.69 -8.16 -4.59
CA PHE A 44 -7.56 -7.42 -4.02
C PHE A 44 -7.78 -5.91 -4.03
N GLN A 45 -8.16 -5.33 -5.17
CA GLN A 45 -8.22 -3.86 -5.34
C GLN A 45 -9.18 -3.22 -4.33
N GLU A 46 -10.39 -3.77 -4.22
CA GLU A 46 -11.41 -3.29 -3.30
C GLU A 46 -10.99 -3.48 -1.84
N THR A 47 -10.55 -4.69 -1.50
CA THR A 47 -10.20 -5.06 -0.12
C THR A 47 -8.97 -4.31 0.39
N PHE A 48 -7.95 -4.15 -0.45
CA PHE A 48 -6.77 -3.36 -0.10
C PHE A 48 -7.12 -1.90 0.22
N GLY A 49 -8.02 -1.29 -0.57
CA GLY A 49 -8.49 0.08 -0.30
C GLY A 49 -9.29 0.21 1.02
N LEU A 50 -10.04 -0.82 1.41
CA LEU A 50 -10.73 -0.87 2.70
C LEU A 50 -9.74 -1.01 3.86
N ILE A 51 -8.78 -1.92 3.76
CA ILE A 51 -7.74 -2.13 4.78
C ILE A 51 -6.89 -0.86 4.94
N TYR A 52 -6.46 -0.24 3.83
CA TYR A 52 -5.65 0.97 3.87
C TYR A 52 -6.34 2.11 4.62
N ARG A 53 -7.63 2.33 4.33
CA ARG A 53 -8.43 3.32 5.06
C ARG A 53 -8.50 2.99 6.55
N ALA A 54 -8.86 1.75 6.90
CA ALA A 54 -8.95 1.33 8.29
C ALA A 54 -7.63 1.54 9.06
N VAL A 55 -6.48 1.18 8.47
CA VAL A 55 -5.15 1.36 9.07
C VAL A 55 -4.81 2.83 9.23
N ARG A 56 -4.97 3.62 8.16
CA ARG A 56 -4.69 5.07 8.18
C ARG A 56 -5.56 5.75 9.22
N ASP A 57 -6.87 5.53 9.17
CA ASP A 57 -7.85 6.21 10.01
C ASP A 57 -7.61 5.86 11.48
N THR A 58 -7.28 4.61 11.82
CA THR A 58 -6.91 4.22 13.21
C THR A 58 -5.72 5.03 13.76
N VAL A 59 -4.78 5.44 12.90
CA VAL A 59 -3.58 6.18 13.31
C VAL A 59 -3.80 7.70 13.26
N GLU A 60 -4.63 8.19 12.35
CA GLU A 60 -4.92 9.62 12.19
C GLU A 60 -6.07 10.10 13.08
N GLU A 61 -7.10 9.28 13.37
CA GLU A 61 -8.23 9.62 14.24
C GLU A 61 -7.85 9.68 15.73
N ARG A 62 -6.69 9.13 16.11
CA ARG A 62 -6.14 9.21 17.48
C ARG A 62 -5.46 10.56 17.78
N ARG A 63 -5.62 11.58 16.93
CA ARG A 63 -5.05 12.91 17.07
C ARG A 63 -6.10 14.00 17.24
#